data_AF-N6TJU5-F1
#
_entry.id   AF-N6TJU5-F1
#
_cell.length_a   1.000
_cell.length_b   1.000
_cell.length_c   1.000
_cell.angle_alpha   90.00
_cell.angle_beta   90.00
_cell.angle_gamma   90.00
#
_symmetry.space_group_name_H-M   'P 1'
#
loop_
_entity.id
_entity.type
_entity.pdbx_description
1 polymer ?
#
loop_
_entity_poly.entity_id
_entity_poly.type
_entity_poly.pdbx_seq_one_letter_code
_entity_poly.pdbx_strand_id
1 'polypeptide(L)'
;MSSPTRAQASIFGASAGIIVNAEEGDYMESKIPSVANTLYYVENVLVDWGTMLHYLNLYYYKNQINDAEYDAILVSPNLSDFDDHINMDLESDTLFAETLSLYRHFRRDLLAGLAEAVLMEVRKRSWNYRRERWAFMKVGKEFRSLSLTPSACPMFEVLSKRLHQLQKKLQSKLFIAVFRNIATQLDTHLFEDLVLDNRFNDGGALQFKFDITRNLLPLFAHYTDMPATYFPQLSESYVLLNLAKGSALLLRETLLALDGTTGVEDTRGKMLKEIGVNNFSPKMAIKILNQRVDITINRVNVD
;
A
#
# COMPACT_ATOMS: atom_id res chain seq x y z
N MET A 1 7.43 25.58 -15.87
CA MET A 1 7.34 26.37 -14.62
C MET A 1 5.87 26.50 -14.26
N SER A 2 5.59 26.56 -12.96
CA SER A 2 4.27 26.56 -12.29
C SER A 2 3.73 25.17 -11.92
N SER A 3 4.23 24.68 -10.78
CA SER A 3 3.67 23.58 -10.00
C SER A 3 2.45 24.06 -9.20
N PRO A 4 1.37 23.27 -9.07
CA PRO A 4 0.36 23.49 -8.04
C PRO A 4 0.64 22.53 -6.87
N THR A 5 1.33 22.99 -5.83
CA THR A 5 1.57 22.14 -4.64
C THR A 5 1.85 23.00 -3.41
N ARG A 6 0.82 23.35 -2.65
CA ARG A 6 0.97 23.65 -1.20
C ARG A 6 -0.32 23.80 -0.41
N ALA A 7 -1.44 24.16 -1.05
CA ALA A 7 -2.66 24.50 -0.30
C ALA A 7 -3.45 23.28 0.18
N GLN A 8 -3.52 22.19 -0.60
CA GLN A 8 -4.31 21.02 -0.21
C GLN A 8 -3.67 20.17 0.90
N ALA A 9 -2.34 20.12 0.98
CA ALA A 9 -1.64 19.39 2.05
C ALA A 9 -1.84 19.99 3.46
N SER A 10 -2.27 21.27 3.55
CA SER A 10 -2.39 21.98 4.83
C SER A 10 -3.70 21.68 5.58
N ILE A 11 -4.73 21.18 4.90
CA ILE A 11 -6.03 20.87 5.51
C ILE A 11 -6.07 19.40 5.96
N PHE A 12 -5.42 18.48 5.23
CA PHE A 12 -5.30 17.06 5.59
C PHE A 12 -4.48 16.81 6.87
N GLY A 13 -3.48 17.66 7.15
CA GLY A 13 -2.71 17.60 8.40
C GLY A 13 -3.47 18.15 9.62
N ALA A 14 -4.52 18.96 9.41
CA ALA A 14 -5.20 19.66 10.49
C ALA A 14 -6.20 18.77 11.24
N SER A 15 -7.03 17.98 10.55
CA SER A 15 -8.02 17.12 11.24
C SER A 15 -7.39 15.93 11.96
N ALA A 16 -6.34 15.34 11.39
CA ALA A 16 -5.52 14.34 12.11
C ALA A 16 -4.71 15.00 13.24
N GLY A 17 -4.14 16.19 12.98
CA GLY A 17 -3.39 16.98 13.97
C GLY A 17 -4.20 17.42 15.18
N ILE A 18 -5.50 17.71 15.02
CA ILE A 18 -6.37 18.15 16.13
C ILE A 18 -6.63 17.02 17.14
N ILE A 19 -6.66 15.75 16.72
CA ILE A 19 -6.76 14.61 17.63
C ILE A 19 -5.37 14.23 18.18
N VAL A 20 -4.31 14.38 17.38
CA VAL A 20 -2.92 14.08 17.76
C VAL A 20 -2.38 15.03 18.84
N ASN A 21 -2.82 16.29 18.87
CA ASN A 21 -2.37 17.25 19.88
C ASN A 21 -2.99 17.01 21.29
N ALA A 22 -3.97 16.10 21.42
CA ALA A 22 -4.59 15.79 22.72
C ALA A 22 -3.91 14.63 23.45
N GLU A 23 -3.07 13.84 22.78
CA GLU A 23 -2.40 12.68 23.36
C GLU A 23 -0.94 12.67 22.92
N GLU A 24 -0.02 13.23 23.73
CA GLU A 24 1.44 13.06 23.63
C GLU A 24 1.89 11.58 23.82
N GLY A 25 0.99 10.62 23.63
CA GLY A 25 1.16 9.19 23.85
C GLY A 25 1.29 8.38 22.55
N ASP A 26 1.68 7.11 22.70
CA ASP A 26 1.73 6.12 21.62
C ASP A 26 0.41 6.12 20.82
N TYR A 27 0.47 6.39 19.52
CA TYR A 27 -0.69 6.44 18.61
C TYR A 27 -1.53 5.15 18.68
N MET A 28 -0.92 4.05 19.13
CA MET A 28 -1.57 2.74 19.33
C MET A 28 -2.30 2.60 20.66
N GLU A 29 -1.95 3.41 21.68
CA GLU A 29 -2.68 3.52 22.95
C GLU A 29 -3.77 4.60 22.93
N SER A 30 -3.88 5.31 21.82
CA SER A 30 -4.92 6.32 21.62
C SER A 30 -6.33 5.73 21.55
N LYS A 31 -7.32 6.61 21.66
CA LYS A 31 -8.74 6.27 21.44
C LYS A 31 -9.10 6.06 19.96
N ILE A 32 -8.16 6.27 19.03
CA ILE A 32 -8.41 6.24 17.58
C ILE A 32 -9.03 4.91 17.11
N PRO A 33 -8.53 3.72 17.51
CA PRO A 33 -9.15 2.46 17.13
C PRO A 33 -10.61 2.33 17.61
N SER A 34 -10.90 2.82 18.81
CA SER A 34 -12.26 2.81 19.36
C SER A 34 -13.19 3.73 18.57
N VAL A 35 -12.74 4.95 18.24
CA VAL A 35 -13.51 5.88 17.41
C VAL A 35 -13.78 5.28 16.03
N ALA A 36 -12.78 4.66 15.39
CA ALA A 36 -12.95 4.01 14.09
C ALA A 36 -13.98 2.86 14.15
N ASN A 37 -13.99 2.06 15.23
CA ASN A 37 -14.99 1.02 15.45
C ASN A 37 -16.39 1.60 15.63
N THR A 38 -16.53 2.69 16.39
CA THR A 38 -17.81 3.37 16.59
C THR A 38 -18.35 3.94 15.29
N LEU A 39 -17.51 4.62 14.49
CA LEU A 39 -17.90 5.11 13.17
C LEU A 39 -18.36 3.97 12.27
N TYR A 40 -17.62 2.86 12.24
CA TYR A 40 -18.01 1.68 11.47
C TYR A 40 -19.35 1.09 11.94
N TYR A 41 -19.60 1.05 13.25
CA TYR A 41 -20.87 0.60 13.79
C TYR A 41 -22.02 1.52 13.36
N VAL A 42 -21.88 2.83 13.55
CA VAL A 42 -22.90 3.83 13.19
C VAL A 42 -23.16 3.82 11.69
N GLU A 43 -22.12 3.68 10.85
CA GLU A 43 -22.28 3.51 9.41
C GLU A 43 -23.17 2.31 9.06
N ASN A 44 -22.97 1.15 9.68
CA ASN A 44 -23.80 -0.02 9.39
C ASN A 44 -25.24 0.20 9.86
N VAL A 45 -25.45 0.81 11.03
CA VAL A 45 -26.80 1.14 11.51
C VAL A 45 -27.51 2.10 10.57
N LEU A 46 -26.83 3.13 10.08
CA LEU A 46 -27.41 4.09 9.12
C LEU A 46 -27.70 3.46 7.77
N VAL A 47 -26.86 2.52 7.30
CA VAL A 47 -27.13 1.73 6.09
C VAL A 47 -28.39 0.88 6.29
N ASP A 48 -28.48 0.16 7.41
CA ASP A 48 -29.63 -0.68 7.72
C ASP A 48 -30.91 0.16 7.81
N TRP A 49 -30.85 1.31 8.51
CA TRP A 49 -31.95 2.26 8.60
C TRP A 49 -32.34 2.81 7.22
N GLY A 50 -31.38 3.14 6.36
CA GLY A 50 -31.64 3.59 4.99
C GLY A 50 -32.46 2.60 4.16
N THR A 51 -32.44 1.31 4.49
CA THR A 51 -33.25 0.27 3.81
C THR A 51 -34.63 0.04 4.43
N MET A 52 -34.93 0.64 5.59
CA MET A 52 -36.23 0.45 6.25
C MET A 52 -37.31 1.29 5.59
N LEU A 53 -38.51 0.72 5.48
CA LEU A 53 -39.66 1.32 4.78
C LEU A 53 -39.95 2.78 5.17
N HIS A 54 -39.94 3.11 6.47
CA HIS A 54 -40.19 4.47 6.92
C HIS A 54 -39.14 5.48 6.45
N TYR A 55 -37.85 5.14 6.43
CA TYR A 55 -36.79 6.02 5.91
C TYR A 55 -36.81 6.08 4.38
N LEU A 56 -37.13 4.99 3.70
CA LEU A 56 -37.36 5.02 2.24
C LEU A 56 -38.54 5.91 1.87
N ASN A 57 -39.64 5.85 2.62
CA ASN A 57 -40.79 6.74 2.43
C ASN A 57 -40.38 8.20 2.66
N LEU A 58 -39.62 8.50 3.72
CA LEU A 58 -39.12 9.85 3.97
C LEU A 58 -38.17 10.32 2.85
N TYR A 59 -37.33 9.44 2.32
CA TYR A 59 -36.46 9.74 1.18
C TYR A 59 -37.28 10.09 -0.06
N TYR A 60 -38.29 9.28 -0.35
CA TYR A 60 -39.22 9.51 -1.44
C TYR A 60 -39.99 10.84 -1.29
N TYR A 61 -40.51 11.14 -0.10
CA TYR A 61 -41.17 12.42 0.17
C TYR A 61 -40.22 13.61 0.05
N LYS A 62 -38.98 13.50 0.55
CA LYS A 62 -37.95 14.53 0.36
C LYS A 62 -37.74 14.81 -1.13
N ASN A 63 -37.61 13.76 -1.94
CA ASN A 63 -37.42 13.91 -3.38
C ASN A 63 -38.63 14.53 -4.08
N GLN A 64 -39.86 14.14 -3.73
CA GLN A 64 -41.06 14.77 -4.28
C GLN A 64 -41.13 16.27 -3.98
N ILE A 65 -40.74 16.68 -2.77
CA ILE A 65 -40.70 18.11 -2.41
C ILE A 65 -39.63 18.83 -3.23
N ASN A 66 -38.43 18.24 -3.35
CA ASN A 66 -37.35 18.81 -4.14
C ASN A 66 -37.74 18.95 -5.62
N ASP A 67 -38.41 17.95 -6.19
CA ASP A 67 -38.91 17.98 -7.58
C ASP A 67 -39.97 19.08 -7.75
N ALA A 68 -40.89 19.22 -6.79
CA ALA A 68 -41.92 20.27 -6.82
C ALA A 68 -41.32 21.69 -6.66
N GLU A 69 -40.28 21.84 -5.85
CA GLU A 69 -39.52 23.10 -5.73
C GLU A 69 -38.77 23.42 -7.02
N TYR A 70 -38.19 22.42 -7.68
CA TYR A 70 -37.54 22.57 -8.99
C TYR A 70 -38.53 23.00 -10.07
N ASP A 71 -39.69 22.36 -10.16
CA ASP A 71 -40.75 22.72 -11.10
C ASP A 71 -41.28 24.15 -10.83
N ALA A 72 -41.38 24.57 -9.57
CA ALA A 72 -41.78 25.93 -9.22
C ALA A 72 -40.74 26.99 -9.62
N ILE A 73 -39.44 26.65 -9.57
CA ILE A 73 -38.33 27.51 -10.01
C ILE A 73 -38.34 27.64 -11.55
N LEU A 74 -38.58 26.56 -12.28
CA LEU A 74 -38.65 26.57 -13.75
C LEU A 74 -39.84 27.36 -14.31
N VAL A 75 -40.93 27.49 -13.55
CA VAL A 75 -42.14 28.23 -13.95
C VAL A 75 -42.03 29.74 -13.65
N SER A 76 -41.01 30.20 -12.92
CA SER A 76 -40.79 31.63 -12.66
C SER A 76 -40.19 32.36 -13.89
N PRO A 77 -40.77 33.47 -14.38
CA PRO A 77 -40.36 34.11 -15.66
C PRO A 77 -39.00 34.84 -15.65
N ASN A 78 -38.24 34.83 -14.55
CA ASN A 78 -37.14 35.77 -14.30
C ASN A 78 -35.81 35.11 -13.91
N LEU A 79 -35.41 33.99 -14.52
CA LEU A 79 -34.12 33.35 -14.22
C LEU A 79 -33.37 32.96 -15.49
N SER A 80 -32.60 33.93 -16.03
CA SER A 80 -31.57 33.69 -17.04
C SER A 80 -30.16 33.71 -16.45
N ASP A 81 -30.01 33.62 -15.11
CA ASP A 81 -28.73 33.87 -14.44
C ASP A 81 -28.45 32.99 -13.20
N PHE A 82 -29.10 31.83 -13.07
CA PHE A 82 -28.92 30.89 -11.93
C PHE A 82 -28.60 29.47 -12.42
N ASP A 83 -27.55 29.32 -13.23
CA ASP A 83 -27.17 28.04 -13.87
C ASP A 83 -26.10 27.23 -13.12
N ASP A 84 -25.78 27.54 -11.85
CA ASP A 84 -24.58 26.96 -11.20
C ASP A 84 -24.81 26.15 -9.90
N HIS A 85 -26.07 25.91 -9.49
CA HIS A 85 -26.33 25.24 -8.20
C HIS A 85 -27.26 24.03 -8.19
N ILE A 86 -27.85 23.61 -9.33
CA ILE A 86 -28.82 22.50 -9.36
C ILE A 86 -28.24 21.22 -9.99
N ASN A 87 -26.98 20.91 -9.67
CA ASN A 87 -26.33 19.66 -10.09
C ASN A 87 -25.67 18.91 -8.92
N MET A 88 -26.36 18.81 -7.77
CA MET A 88 -25.90 17.98 -6.65
C MET A 88 -27.08 17.41 -5.84
N ASP A 89 -27.74 16.35 -6.31
CA ASP A 89 -28.19 15.23 -5.42
C ASP A 89 -28.89 14.05 -6.15
N LEU A 90 -28.78 13.92 -7.47
CA LEU A 90 -29.54 12.89 -8.22
C LEU A 90 -29.00 11.44 -8.09
N GLU A 91 -28.00 11.18 -7.25
CA GLU A 91 -27.38 9.85 -7.09
C GLU A 91 -27.33 9.35 -5.63
N SER A 92 -28.16 9.90 -4.73
CA SER A 92 -28.17 9.50 -3.32
C SER A 92 -29.18 8.39 -3.04
N ASP A 93 -28.74 7.12 -2.95
CA ASP A 93 -29.65 5.97 -2.71
C ASP A 93 -30.41 6.00 -1.36
N THR A 94 -30.06 6.90 -0.42
CA THR A 94 -30.71 7.01 0.90
C THR A 94 -30.67 8.43 1.46
N LEU A 95 -31.57 8.77 2.40
CA LEU A 95 -31.50 10.04 3.17
C LEU A 95 -30.17 10.29 3.90
N PHE A 96 -29.41 9.22 4.17
CA PHE A 96 -28.19 9.29 4.97
C PHE A 96 -26.92 9.37 4.12
N ALA A 97 -27.02 9.47 2.79
CA ALA A 97 -25.84 9.33 1.92
C ALA A 97 -24.73 10.33 2.24
N GLU A 98 -25.06 11.59 2.47
CA GLU A 98 -24.08 12.63 2.83
C GLU A 98 -23.39 12.32 4.17
N THR A 99 -24.18 12.02 5.22
CA THR A 99 -23.66 11.63 6.54
C THR A 99 -22.78 10.37 6.46
N LEU A 100 -23.22 9.37 5.68
CA LEU A 100 -22.45 8.15 5.43
C LEU A 100 -21.14 8.46 4.72
N SER A 101 -21.15 9.37 3.73
CA SER A 101 -19.94 9.81 3.02
C SER A 101 -18.94 10.45 4.00
N LEU A 102 -19.41 11.35 4.87
CA LEU A 102 -18.60 12.01 5.88
C LEU A 102 -17.97 11.00 6.85
N TYR A 103 -18.77 10.08 7.42
CA TYR A 103 -18.25 9.06 8.35
C TYR A 103 -17.28 8.11 7.68
N ARG A 104 -17.57 7.66 6.45
CA ARG A 104 -16.66 6.81 5.68
C ARG A 104 -15.34 7.51 5.39
N HIS A 105 -15.37 8.78 5.01
CA HIS A 105 -14.17 9.57 4.79
C HIS A 105 -13.36 9.70 6.08
N PHE A 106 -13.99 10.12 7.17
CA PHE A 106 -13.32 10.28 8.45
C PHE A 106 -12.72 8.97 8.95
N ARG A 107 -13.45 7.86 8.83
CA ARG A 107 -12.95 6.53 9.18
C ARG A 107 -11.75 6.14 8.33
N ARG A 108 -11.78 6.37 7.00
CA ARG A 108 -10.61 6.09 6.13
C ARG A 108 -9.38 6.85 6.60
N ASP A 109 -9.54 8.11 6.98
CA ASP A 109 -8.42 8.94 7.45
C ASP A 109 -7.84 8.43 8.77
N LEU A 110 -8.70 8.03 9.72
CA LEU A 110 -8.25 7.40 10.97
C LEU A 110 -7.48 6.10 10.71
N LEU A 111 -7.99 5.24 9.82
CA LEU A 111 -7.32 3.97 9.47
C LEU A 111 -6.00 4.21 8.73
N ALA A 112 -5.94 5.22 7.85
CA ALA A 112 -4.70 5.61 7.17
C ALA A 112 -3.66 6.14 8.17
N GLY A 113 -4.08 6.97 9.12
CA GLY A 113 -3.21 7.46 10.19
C GLY A 113 -2.65 6.33 11.07
N LEU A 114 -3.46 5.33 11.41
CA LEU A 114 -2.99 4.12 12.14
C LEU A 114 -1.92 3.37 11.34
N ALA A 115 -2.16 3.14 10.04
CA ALA A 115 -1.18 2.47 9.17
C ALA A 115 0.13 3.27 9.09
N GLU A 116 0.05 4.58 8.90
CA GLU A 116 1.22 5.45 8.78
C GLU A 116 2.03 5.50 10.08
N ALA A 117 1.38 5.54 11.25
CA ALA A 117 2.05 5.49 12.53
C ALA A 117 2.88 4.19 12.70
N VAL A 118 2.33 3.03 12.32
CA VAL A 118 3.10 1.76 12.31
C VAL A 118 4.26 1.85 11.35
N LEU A 119 4.01 2.29 10.12
CA LEU A 119 5.02 2.35 9.08
C LEU A 119 6.17 3.28 9.43
N MET A 120 5.91 4.43 10.04
CA MET A 120 6.95 5.35 10.52
C MET A 120 7.87 4.68 11.55
N GLU A 121 7.31 3.90 12.48
CA GLU A 121 8.12 3.16 13.45
C GLU A 121 8.95 2.07 12.76
N VAL A 122 8.33 1.29 11.85
CA VAL A 122 8.98 0.22 11.09
C VAL A 122 10.10 0.76 10.19
N ARG A 123 9.86 1.86 9.45
CA ARG A 123 10.84 2.56 8.59
C ARG A 123 12.05 3.05 9.38
N LYS A 124 11.82 3.58 10.59
CA LYS A 124 12.91 4.00 11.48
C LYS A 124 13.74 2.81 11.95
N ARG A 125 13.09 1.70 12.31
CA ARG A 125 13.76 0.47 12.79
C ARG A 125 14.42 -0.33 11.67
N SER A 126 14.02 -0.12 10.41
CA SER A 126 14.59 -0.80 9.24
C SER A 126 15.94 -0.23 8.79
N TRP A 127 16.34 0.94 9.29
CA TRP A 127 17.51 1.68 8.79
C TRP A 127 18.79 0.86 8.66
N ASN A 128 19.15 0.10 9.71
CA ASN A 128 20.37 -0.71 9.71
C ASN A 128 20.24 -1.91 8.75
N TYR A 129 19.07 -2.54 8.71
CA TYR A 129 18.79 -3.67 7.82
C TYR A 129 18.94 -3.31 6.35
N ARG A 130 18.43 -2.13 5.96
CA ARG A 130 18.54 -1.62 4.59
C ARG A 130 19.98 -1.30 4.18
N ARG A 131 20.89 -1.12 5.14
CA ARG A 131 22.31 -0.77 4.93
C ARG A 131 23.27 -1.91 5.21
N GLU A 132 22.75 -3.14 5.28
CA GLU A 132 23.58 -4.32 5.39
C GLU A 132 24.54 -4.45 4.21
N ARG A 133 25.64 -5.16 4.43
CA ARG A 133 26.66 -5.39 3.39
C ARG A 133 26.24 -6.51 2.45
N TRP A 134 25.08 -6.35 1.79
CA TRP A 134 24.45 -7.33 0.89
C TRP A 134 25.39 -7.85 -0.21
N ALA A 135 26.31 -7.02 -0.71
CA ALA A 135 27.31 -7.41 -1.71
C ALA A 135 28.47 -8.27 -1.17
N PHE A 136 28.63 -8.34 0.14
CA PHE A 136 29.76 -8.99 0.82
C PHE A 136 29.33 -10.09 1.80
N MET A 137 28.04 -10.46 1.81
CA MET A 137 27.56 -11.55 2.66
C MET A 137 28.18 -12.87 2.22
N LYS A 138 28.57 -13.71 3.19
CA LYS A 138 29.22 -14.98 2.91
C LYS A 138 28.22 -15.96 2.31
N VAL A 139 28.60 -16.64 1.23
CA VAL A 139 27.84 -17.75 0.66
C VAL A 139 27.99 -18.94 1.62
N GLY A 140 26.89 -19.36 2.25
CA GLY A 140 26.87 -20.40 3.27
C GLY A 140 27.31 -21.76 2.74
N LYS A 141 28.62 -22.02 2.69
CA LYS A 141 29.16 -23.39 2.73
C LYS A 141 29.52 -23.83 4.15
N GLU A 142 29.66 -22.88 5.09
CA GLU A 142 30.24 -23.17 6.42
C GLU A 142 29.30 -22.91 7.62
N PHE A 143 28.12 -22.31 7.42
CA PHE A 143 27.17 -22.09 8.52
C PHE A 143 25.84 -22.82 8.27
N ARG A 144 25.52 -23.73 9.18
CA ARG A 144 24.24 -24.43 9.36
C ARG A 144 23.10 -23.42 9.23
N SER A 145 22.13 -23.67 8.34
CA SER A 145 20.84 -22.98 8.17
C SER A 145 20.85 -21.45 8.33
N LEU A 146 20.54 -20.70 7.28
CA LEU A 146 20.30 -19.26 7.36
C LEU A 146 19.41 -18.91 8.57
N SER A 147 19.79 -17.85 9.28
CA SER A 147 19.00 -17.26 10.36
C SER A 147 18.56 -15.86 9.93
N LEU A 148 17.61 -15.29 10.67
CA LEU A 148 17.18 -13.91 10.44
C LEU A 148 18.37 -12.96 10.58
N THR A 149 18.56 -12.07 9.60
CA THR A 149 19.55 -11.00 9.70
C THR A 149 19.35 -10.19 10.99
N PRO A 150 20.34 -10.11 11.91
CA PRO A 150 20.15 -9.49 13.22
C PRO A 150 19.66 -8.04 13.19
N SER A 151 20.06 -7.26 12.18
CA SER A 151 19.61 -5.88 11.99
C SER A 151 18.14 -5.75 11.55
N ALA A 152 17.52 -6.82 11.06
CA ALA A 152 16.09 -6.86 10.73
C ALA A 152 15.20 -7.07 11.96
N CYS A 153 15.74 -7.69 13.03
CA CYS A 153 14.97 -8.05 14.22
C CYS A 153 14.15 -6.88 14.79
N PRO A 154 14.72 -5.66 14.99
CA PRO A 154 13.96 -4.55 15.56
C PRO A 154 12.75 -4.14 14.71
N MET A 155 12.86 -4.23 13.39
CA MET A 155 11.79 -3.89 12.46
C MET A 155 10.66 -4.93 12.53
N PHE A 156 11.01 -6.22 12.50
CA PHE A 156 10.03 -7.31 12.55
C PHE A 156 9.35 -7.45 13.92
N GLU A 157 10.08 -7.22 15.01
CA GLU A 157 9.51 -7.20 16.36
C GLU A 157 8.43 -6.12 16.49
N VAL A 158 8.76 -4.88 16.10
CA VAL A 158 7.81 -3.76 16.13
C VAL A 158 6.61 -4.05 15.23
N LEU A 159 6.84 -4.49 13.98
CA LEU A 159 5.76 -4.81 13.06
C LEU A 159 4.80 -5.86 13.62
N SER A 160 5.34 -6.96 14.15
CA SER A 160 4.57 -8.04 14.77
C SER A 160 3.74 -7.53 15.96
N LYS A 161 4.38 -6.78 16.87
CA LYS A 161 3.73 -6.19 18.04
C LYS A 161 2.57 -5.27 17.63
N ARG A 162 2.78 -4.37 16.66
CA ARG A 162 1.77 -3.41 16.23
C ARG A 162 0.60 -4.07 15.50
N LEU A 163 0.87 -5.03 14.61
CA LEU A 163 -0.18 -5.79 13.94
C LEU A 163 -1.08 -6.52 14.95
N HIS A 164 -0.49 -7.16 15.97
CA HIS A 164 -1.25 -7.82 17.04
C HIS A 164 -2.09 -6.84 17.87
N GLN A 165 -1.53 -5.67 18.21
CA GLN A 165 -2.27 -4.62 18.92
C GLN A 165 -3.47 -4.12 18.10
N LEU A 166 -3.28 -3.86 16.81
CA LEU A 166 -4.34 -3.42 15.91
C LEU A 166 -5.42 -4.50 15.75
N GLN A 167 -5.03 -5.77 15.61
CA GLN A 167 -5.97 -6.88 15.53
C GLN A 167 -6.88 -6.97 16.77
N LYS A 168 -6.32 -6.71 17.96
CA LYS A 168 -7.09 -6.72 19.22
C LYS A 168 -8.02 -5.52 19.37
N LYS A 169 -7.63 -4.35 18.87
CA LYS A 169 -8.35 -3.09 19.10
C LYS A 169 -9.36 -2.75 17.99
N LEU A 170 -9.20 -3.27 16.78
CA LEU A 170 -10.06 -2.97 15.63
C LEU A 170 -11.05 -4.11 15.34
N GLN A 171 -12.22 -3.74 14.83
CA GLN A 171 -13.14 -4.68 14.20
C GLN A 171 -12.46 -5.35 12.99
N SER A 172 -12.74 -6.63 12.76
CA SER A 172 -12.03 -7.46 11.78
C SER A 172 -11.92 -6.85 10.38
N LYS A 173 -12.99 -6.26 9.83
CA LYS A 173 -12.94 -5.63 8.51
C LYS A 173 -12.06 -4.37 8.48
N LEU A 174 -12.03 -3.61 9.58
CA LEU A 174 -11.15 -2.44 9.70
C LEU A 174 -9.69 -2.86 9.84
N PHE A 175 -9.40 -3.89 10.66
CA PHE A 175 -8.06 -4.46 10.76
C PHE A 175 -7.55 -4.95 9.41
N ILE A 176 -8.39 -5.64 8.63
CA ILE A 176 -8.04 -6.09 7.27
C ILE A 176 -7.64 -4.91 6.38
N ALA A 177 -8.40 -3.81 6.41
CA ALA A 177 -8.05 -2.63 5.64
C ALA A 177 -6.70 -2.02 6.06
N VAL A 178 -6.45 -1.95 7.37
CA VAL A 178 -5.21 -1.37 7.91
C VAL A 178 -3.99 -2.23 7.62
N PHE A 179 -4.03 -3.55 7.88
CA PHE A 179 -2.85 -4.38 7.64
C PHE A 179 -2.50 -4.46 6.15
N ARG A 180 -3.50 -4.46 5.25
CA ARG A 180 -3.29 -4.43 3.80
C ARG A 180 -2.53 -3.17 3.38
N ASN A 181 -2.96 -2.02 3.90
CA ASN A 181 -2.28 -0.75 3.67
C ASN A 181 -0.83 -0.79 4.19
N ILE A 182 -0.60 -1.31 5.41
CA ILE A 182 0.75 -1.51 5.96
C ILE A 182 1.59 -2.40 5.04
N ALA A 183 1.07 -3.54 4.59
CA ALA A 183 1.79 -4.49 3.75
C ALA A 183 2.23 -3.86 2.42
N THR A 184 1.30 -3.21 1.70
CA THR A 184 1.59 -2.59 0.40
C THR A 184 2.61 -1.45 0.51
N GLN A 185 2.52 -0.62 1.54
CA GLN A 185 3.49 0.45 1.77
C GLN A 185 4.86 -0.08 2.22
N LEU A 186 4.88 -1.15 3.01
CA LEU A 186 6.13 -1.79 3.43
C LEU A 186 6.83 -2.50 2.26
N ASP A 187 6.08 -3.16 1.37
CA ASP A 187 6.58 -3.73 0.12
C ASP A 187 7.30 -2.67 -0.71
N THR A 188 6.65 -1.53 -0.92
CA THR A 188 7.20 -0.41 -1.68
C THR A 188 8.45 0.16 -1.00
N HIS A 189 8.39 0.43 0.31
CA HIS A 189 9.51 1.01 1.04
C HIS A 189 10.76 0.11 1.03
N LEU A 190 10.61 -1.20 1.28
CA LEU A 190 11.74 -2.11 1.23
C LEU A 190 12.21 -2.35 -0.20
N PHE A 191 11.32 -2.32 -1.20
CA PHE A 191 11.74 -2.41 -2.58
C PHE A 191 12.64 -1.21 -2.97
N GLU A 192 12.19 0.01 -2.70
CA GLU A 192 12.93 1.22 -3.03
C GLU A 192 14.23 1.32 -2.23
N ASP A 193 14.14 1.30 -0.91
CA ASP A 193 15.26 1.66 -0.05
C ASP A 193 16.18 0.48 0.33
N LEU A 194 15.83 -0.76 -0.04
CA LEU A 194 16.69 -1.93 0.16
C LEU A 194 17.06 -2.58 -1.16
N VAL A 195 16.09 -2.95 -2.00
CA VAL A 195 16.39 -3.69 -3.24
C VAL A 195 17.06 -2.78 -4.27
N LEU A 196 16.52 -1.59 -4.51
CA LEU A 196 17.04 -0.68 -5.54
C LEU A 196 18.27 0.09 -5.10
N ASP A 197 18.46 0.29 -3.79
CA ASP A 197 19.58 1.03 -3.21
C ASP A 197 20.81 0.18 -2.90
N ASN A 198 20.72 -1.15 -2.99
CA ASN A 198 21.83 -2.05 -2.68
C ASN A 198 22.24 -2.95 -3.84
N ARG A 199 23.47 -3.45 -3.72
CA ARG A 199 24.04 -4.47 -4.59
C ARG A 199 24.09 -5.80 -3.85
N PHE A 200 23.84 -6.89 -4.59
CA PHE A 200 23.73 -8.22 -4.02
C PHE A 200 24.75 -9.16 -4.63
N ASN A 201 25.44 -9.93 -3.79
CA ASN A 201 26.08 -11.17 -4.20
C ASN A 201 25.14 -12.35 -3.96
N ASP A 202 25.55 -13.56 -4.36
CA ASP A 202 24.71 -14.76 -4.19
C ASP A 202 24.31 -14.98 -2.73
N GLY A 203 25.21 -14.69 -1.77
CA GLY A 203 24.94 -14.83 -0.33
C GLY A 203 23.88 -13.83 0.15
N GLY A 204 24.00 -12.56 -0.25
CA GLY A 204 23.07 -11.50 0.11
C GLY A 204 21.71 -11.67 -0.55
N ALA A 205 21.67 -12.09 -1.81
CA ALA A 205 20.41 -12.41 -2.48
C ALA A 205 19.68 -13.56 -1.78
N LEU A 206 20.42 -14.58 -1.34
CA LEU A 206 19.86 -15.72 -0.62
C LEU A 206 19.38 -15.35 0.78
N GLN A 207 20.15 -14.52 1.51
CA GLN A 207 19.76 -14.00 2.83
C GLN A 207 18.51 -13.12 2.71
N PHE A 208 18.44 -12.24 1.72
CA PHE A 208 17.25 -11.41 1.46
C PHE A 208 16.02 -12.29 1.21
N LYS A 209 16.15 -13.31 0.35
CA LYS A 209 15.07 -14.30 0.14
C LYS A 209 14.65 -14.96 1.44
N PHE A 210 15.59 -15.34 2.30
CA PHE A 210 15.30 -15.96 3.59
C PHE A 210 14.55 -14.99 4.52
N ASP A 211 15.04 -13.76 4.68
CA ASP A 211 14.42 -12.75 5.55
C ASP A 211 12.98 -12.44 5.10
N ILE A 212 12.72 -12.35 3.79
CA ILE A 212 11.37 -12.13 3.28
C ILE A 212 10.50 -13.39 3.46
N THR A 213 10.92 -14.53 2.95
CA THR A 213 10.06 -15.73 2.86
C THR A 213 9.87 -16.47 4.19
N ARG A 214 10.85 -16.40 5.10
CA ARG A 214 10.84 -17.13 6.38
C ARG A 214 10.56 -16.24 7.58
N ASN A 215 10.54 -14.92 7.42
CA ASN A 215 10.29 -14.00 8.54
C ASN A 215 9.20 -12.99 8.21
N LEU A 216 9.35 -12.15 7.16
CA LEU A 216 8.35 -11.13 6.85
C LEU A 216 6.99 -11.73 6.48
N LEU A 217 6.94 -12.64 5.50
CA LEU A 217 5.66 -13.22 5.04
C LEU A 217 4.91 -13.98 6.15
N PRO A 218 5.58 -14.79 7.01
CA PRO A 218 4.94 -15.41 8.17
C PRO A 218 4.26 -14.44 9.15
N LEU A 219 4.76 -13.21 9.32
CA LEU A 219 4.09 -12.21 10.17
C LEU A 219 2.68 -11.88 9.66
N PHE A 220 2.48 -11.90 8.34
CA PHE A 220 1.18 -11.66 7.71
C PHE A 220 0.38 -12.94 7.52
N ALA A 221 1.02 -14.12 7.49
CA ALA A 221 0.35 -15.41 7.37
C ALA A 221 -0.63 -15.69 8.52
N HIS A 222 -0.49 -15.00 9.66
CA HIS A 222 -1.46 -15.04 10.76
C HIS A 222 -2.82 -14.39 10.42
N TYR A 223 -2.87 -13.57 9.37
CA TYR A 223 -4.02 -12.72 9.02
C TYR A 223 -4.55 -12.97 7.61
N THR A 224 -3.81 -13.72 6.77
CA THR A 224 -4.19 -14.04 5.40
C THR A 224 -3.51 -15.31 4.93
N ASP A 225 -4.23 -16.11 4.13
CA ASP A 225 -3.68 -17.34 3.53
C ASP A 225 -2.67 -17.05 2.41
N MET A 226 -2.70 -15.84 1.85
CA MET A 226 -1.91 -15.47 0.67
C MET A 226 -1.04 -14.22 0.91
N PRO A 227 -0.11 -14.22 1.88
CA PRO A 227 0.66 -13.04 2.27
C PRO A 227 1.51 -12.47 1.12
N ALA A 228 2.08 -13.34 0.27
CA ALA A 228 2.91 -12.93 -0.87
C ALA A 228 2.20 -11.98 -1.85
N THR A 229 0.86 -12.04 -1.94
CA THR A 229 0.06 -11.17 -2.81
C THR A 229 0.16 -9.68 -2.42
N TYR A 230 0.44 -9.40 -1.14
CA TYR A 230 0.61 -8.03 -0.65
C TYR A 230 2.05 -7.52 -0.74
N PHE A 231 2.99 -8.39 -1.14
CA PHE A 231 4.40 -8.09 -1.30
C PHE A 231 4.90 -8.41 -2.73
N PRO A 232 4.22 -7.95 -3.80
CA PRO A 232 4.58 -8.31 -5.16
C PRO A 232 6.01 -7.88 -5.53
N GLN A 233 6.44 -6.68 -5.11
CA GLN A 233 7.75 -6.16 -5.49
C GLN A 233 8.88 -6.93 -4.81
N LEU A 234 8.77 -7.18 -3.50
CA LEU A 234 9.76 -7.99 -2.78
C LEU A 234 9.76 -9.44 -3.27
N SER A 235 8.57 -9.99 -3.57
CA SER A 235 8.44 -11.37 -4.04
C SER A 235 9.15 -11.60 -5.37
N GLU A 236 8.93 -10.72 -6.34
CA GLU A 236 9.57 -10.81 -7.64
C GLU A 236 11.05 -10.41 -7.60
N SER A 237 11.43 -9.53 -6.67
CA SER A 237 12.82 -9.11 -6.50
C SER A 237 13.71 -10.27 -6.05
N TYR A 238 13.29 -11.05 -5.04
CA TYR A 238 14.11 -12.20 -4.63
C TYR A 238 14.15 -13.29 -5.71
N VAL A 239 13.14 -13.40 -6.59
CA VAL A 239 13.16 -14.32 -7.74
C VAL A 239 14.29 -13.92 -8.69
N LEU A 240 14.29 -12.66 -9.14
CA LEU A 240 15.30 -12.14 -10.09
C LEU A 240 16.72 -12.18 -9.51
N LEU A 241 16.89 -11.79 -8.25
CA LEU A 241 18.19 -11.75 -7.58
C LEU A 241 18.79 -13.16 -7.38
N ASN A 242 17.95 -14.19 -7.24
CA ASN A 242 18.39 -15.57 -6.99
C ASN A 242 18.36 -16.48 -8.23
N LEU A 243 18.17 -15.93 -9.44
CA LEU A 243 18.32 -16.70 -10.67
C LEU A 243 19.73 -17.30 -10.78
N ALA A 244 19.86 -18.47 -11.41
CA ALA A 244 21.18 -18.98 -11.78
C ALA A 244 21.90 -17.95 -12.67
N LYS A 245 23.21 -17.77 -12.47
CA LYS A 245 24.00 -16.74 -13.17
C LYS A 245 23.80 -16.76 -14.69
N GLY A 246 23.84 -17.94 -15.30
CA GLY A 246 23.62 -18.10 -16.75
C GLY A 246 22.22 -17.65 -17.18
N SER A 247 21.18 -18.07 -16.46
CA SER A 247 19.79 -17.66 -16.72
C SER A 247 19.59 -16.16 -16.56
N ALA A 248 20.22 -15.56 -15.55
CA ALA A 248 20.13 -14.13 -15.29
C ALA A 248 20.83 -13.28 -16.37
N LEU A 249 22.00 -13.72 -16.84
CA LEU A 249 22.70 -13.09 -17.97
C LEU A 249 21.87 -13.19 -19.25
N LEU A 250 21.40 -14.39 -19.59
CA LEU A 250 20.58 -14.61 -20.78
C LEU A 250 19.29 -13.78 -20.76
N LEU A 251 18.58 -13.77 -19.63
CA LEU A 251 17.37 -12.97 -19.46
C LEU A 251 17.67 -11.48 -19.66
N ARG A 252 18.70 -10.95 -19.00
CA ARG A 252 19.09 -9.54 -19.12
C ARG A 252 19.44 -9.18 -20.56
N GLU A 253 20.26 -9.98 -21.23
CA GLU A 253 20.69 -9.74 -22.61
C GLU A 253 19.52 -9.80 -23.58
N THR A 254 18.61 -10.76 -23.39
CA THR A 254 17.41 -10.88 -24.21
C THR A 254 16.48 -9.68 -24.01
N LEU A 255 16.25 -9.25 -22.77
CA LEU A 255 15.41 -8.07 -22.49
C LEU A 255 16.00 -6.77 -23.08
N LEU A 256 17.33 -6.64 -23.10
CA LEU A 256 18.03 -5.51 -23.71
C LEU A 256 18.03 -5.56 -25.24
N ALA A 257 18.27 -6.73 -25.83
CA ALA A 257 18.28 -6.90 -27.29
C ALA A 257 16.91 -6.60 -27.92
N LEU A 258 15.83 -6.84 -27.17
CA LEU A 258 14.47 -6.58 -27.58
C LEU A 258 14.00 -5.15 -27.24
N ASP A 259 14.83 -4.32 -26.60
CA ASP A 259 14.45 -2.95 -26.27
C ASP A 259 14.43 -2.07 -27.53
N GLY A 260 13.34 -1.31 -27.73
CA GLY A 260 13.12 -0.48 -28.92
C GLY A 260 12.60 -1.21 -30.17
N THR A 261 12.38 -2.54 -30.09
CA THR A 261 11.73 -3.29 -31.18
C THR A 261 10.19 -3.23 -31.07
N THR A 262 9.52 -2.78 -32.14
CA THR A 262 8.06 -2.66 -32.18
C THR A 262 7.38 -4.03 -32.18
N GLY A 263 6.37 -4.23 -31.33
CA GLY A 263 5.61 -5.49 -31.24
C GLY A 263 6.15 -6.54 -30.27
N VAL A 264 7.27 -6.27 -29.59
CA VAL A 264 7.97 -7.25 -28.73
C VAL A 264 7.70 -7.05 -27.22
N GLU A 265 6.87 -6.07 -26.85
CA GLU A 265 6.48 -5.87 -25.44
C GLU A 265 5.78 -7.10 -24.85
N ASP A 266 4.93 -7.76 -25.64
CA ASP A 266 4.23 -8.98 -25.22
C ASP A 266 5.20 -10.15 -25.01
N THR A 267 6.24 -10.29 -25.84
CA THR A 267 7.28 -11.32 -25.70
C THR A 267 8.12 -11.12 -24.43
N ARG A 268 8.54 -9.87 -24.16
CA ARG A 268 9.31 -9.56 -22.94
C ARG A 268 8.47 -9.81 -21.68
N GLY A 269 7.20 -9.45 -21.70
CA GLY A 269 6.27 -9.72 -20.60
C GLY A 269 6.01 -11.21 -20.38
N LYS A 270 5.83 -11.99 -21.46
CA LYS A 270 5.67 -13.46 -21.39
C LYS A 270 6.87 -14.14 -20.75
N MET A 271 8.08 -13.78 -21.17
CA MET A 271 9.32 -14.33 -20.61
C MET A 271 9.45 -14.07 -19.10
N LEU A 272 9.05 -12.88 -18.64
CA LEU A 272 9.03 -12.57 -17.20
C LEU A 272 8.00 -13.43 -16.45
N LYS A 273 6.80 -13.62 -17.02
CA LYS A 273 5.76 -14.45 -16.41
C LYS A 273 6.19 -15.92 -16.27
N GLU A 274 6.91 -16.46 -17.25
CA GLU A 274 7.43 -17.84 -17.22
C GLU A 274 8.37 -18.11 -16.05
N ILE A 275 9.10 -17.10 -15.57
CA ILE A 275 9.99 -17.20 -14.40
C ILE A 275 9.32 -16.74 -13.10
N GLY A 276 8.02 -16.43 -13.12
CA GLY A 276 7.26 -16.00 -11.95
C GLY A 276 7.30 -14.50 -11.65
N VAL A 277 7.66 -13.66 -12.63
CA VAL A 277 7.66 -12.19 -12.53
C VAL A 277 6.46 -11.64 -13.30
N ASN A 278 5.43 -11.22 -12.58
CA ASN A 278 4.14 -10.82 -13.14
C ASN A 278 3.90 -9.29 -13.11
N ASN A 279 4.50 -8.58 -12.16
CA ASN A 279 4.22 -7.18 -11.88
C ASN A 279 5.31 -6.25 -12.42
N PHE A 280 6.57 -6.68 -12.46
CA PHE A 280 7.64 -5.85 -12.99
C PHE A 280 7.60 -5.69 -14.51
N SER A 281 7.84 -4.45 -14.96
CA SER A 281 8.13 -4.17 -16.36
C SER A 281 9.50 -4.72 -16.76
N PRO A 282 9.75 -4.96 -18.06
CA PRO A 282 11.07 -5.36 -18.57
C PRO A 282 12.20 -4.44 -18.11
N LYS A 283 11.96 -3.13 -18.10
CA LYS A 283 12.93 -2.13 -17.65
C LYS A 283 13.25 -2.28 -16.16
N MET A 284 12.24 -2.53 -15.34
CA MET A 284 12.44 -2.74 -13.91
C MET A 284 13.16 -4.06 -13.62
N ALA A 285 12.83 -5.14 -14.34
CA ALA A 285 13.52 -6.41 -14.21
C ALA A 285 15.02 -6.27 -14.55
N ILE A 286 15.37 -5.54 -15.61
CA ILE A 286 16.77 -5.21 -15.94
C ILE A 286 17.43 -4.43 -14.80
N LYS A 287 16.74 -3.44 -14.22
CA LYS A 287 17.27 -2.65 -13.09
C LYS A 287 17.61 -3.56 -11.90
N ILE A 288 16.73 -4.49 -11.55
CA ILE A 288 16.95 -5.45 -10.44
C ILE A 288 18.08 -6.43 -10.78
N LEU A 289 18.12 -6.98 -11.99
CA LEU A 289 19.21 -7.85 -12.44
C LEU A 289 20.57 -7.14 -12.38
N ASN A 290 20.61 -5.84 -12.68
CA ASN A 290 21.82 -5.03 -12.57
C ASN A 290 22.27 -4.79 -11.12
N GLN A 291 21.43 -5.04 -10.11
CA GLN A 291 21.87 -4.98 -8.71
C GLN A 291 22.78 -6.15 -8.32
N ARG A 292 22.78 -7.22 -9.13
CA ARG A 292 23.68 -8.35 -8.92
C ARG A 292 25.13 -8.01 -9.28
N VAL A 293 26.03 -8.30 -8.37
CA VAL A 293 27.46 -8.04 -8.55
C VAL A 293 28.10 -8.96 -9.59
N ASP A 294 27.64 -10.20 -9.70
CA ASP A 294 28.20 -11.22 -10.60
C ASP A 294 27.86 -11.03 -12.08
N ILE A 295 26.88 -10.18 -12.37
CA ILE A 295 26.42 -9.84 -13.73
C ILE A 295 27.09 -8.58 -14.28
N THR A 296 27.38 -7.61 -13.42
CA THR A 296 27.75 -6.24 -13.83
C THR A 296 29.22 -5.90 -13.63
N ILE A 297 29.95 -6.63 -12.78
CA ILE A 297 31.38 -6.36 -12.53
C ILE A 297 32.26 -6.66 -13.76
N ASN A 298 31.81 -7.51 -14.68
CA ASN A 298 32.63 -7.96 -15.81
C ASN A 298 32.63 -7.04 -17.05
N ARG A 299 32.14 -5.80 -16.97
CA ARG A 299 32.11 -4.87 -18.13
C ARG A 299 33.02 -3.64 -18.01
N VAL A 300 33.78 -3.47 -16.92
CA VAL A 300 34.68 -2.31 -16.77
C VAL A 300 36.13 -2.60 -17.21
N ASN A 301 36.46 -3.84 -17.60
CA ASN A 301 37.82 -4.23 -18.01
C ASN A 301 37.93 -4.63 -19.49
N VAL A 302 36.97 -4.24 -20.33
CA VAL A 302 37.07 -4.41 -21.78
C VAL A 302 36.59 -3.12 -22.43
N ASP A 303 37.38 -2.07 -22.29
CA ASP A 303 37.50 -0.93 -23.21
C ASP A 303 38.89 -0.30 -22.99
#